data_AF-A0A351IU99-F1
#
_entry.id   AF-A0A351IU99-F1
#
_cell.length_a   1.000
_cell.length_b   1.000
_cell.length_c   1.000
_cell.angle_alpha   90.00
_cell.angle_beta   90.00
_cell.angle_gamma   90.00
#
_symmetry.space_group_name_H-M   'P 1'
#
loop_
_entity.id
_entity.type
_entity.pdbx_description
1 polymer ?
#
loop_
_entity_poly.entity_id
_entity_poly.type
_entity_poly.pdbx_seq_one_letter_code
_entity_poly.pdbx_strand_id
1 'polypeptide(L)'
;MTSTAEAHHIGTCRPTTDLPLLLADLHLALLPGDEVRIRLDPVPDAGWTLQRADDLLVGAGFVPDTISWCDTGRVEVAATRIRSLPDTVAPDLRLLVVGLNPSPSSADTAVGYHRGGNRFWPAVLEAGLASVDREPRRALRDHKLGMTDLVRRTTSRADEVAPAEYRRGAERVERLVAWLHPRAVCFIGLGGWRTVVDRHAV
;
A
#
# COMPACT_ATOMS: atom_id res chain seq x y z
N MET A 1 27.76 -4.72 -19.95
CA MET A 1 28.00 -3.56 -19.07
C MET A 1 26.70 -3.26 -18.35
N THR A 2 26.49 -3.85 -17.19
CA THR A 2 25.37 -3.54 -16.30
C THR A 2 25.57 -2.13 -15.79
N SER A 3 24.82 -1.18 -16.35
CA SER A 3 24.71 0.16 -15.78
C SER A 3 24.22 0.00 -14.35
N THR A 4 25.04 0.33 -13.36
CA THR A 4 24.61 0.37 -11.96
C THR A 4 23.74 1.60 -11.78
N ALA A 5 22.48 1.53 -12.21
CA ALA A 5 21.49 2.59 -12.04
C ALA A 5 21.49 3.08 -10.59
N GLU A 6 21.74 4.37 -10.37
CA GLU A 6 21.86 4.98 -9.04
C GLU A 6 20.66 4.64 -8.16
N ALA A 7 20.88 4.39 -6.87
CA ALA A 7 19.80 4.01 -5.97
C ALA A 7 18.87 5.20 -5.72
N HIS A 8 17.56 4.95 -5.67
CA HIS A 8 16.58 5.94 -5.21
C HIS A 8 16.64 6.06 -3.69
N HIS A 9 17.05 7.22 -3.18
CA HIS A 9 17.11 7.50 -1.75
C HIS A 9 15.76 7.99 -1.26
N ILE A 10 15.15 7.27 -0.32
CA ILE A 10 13.79 7.52 0.18
C ILE A 10 13.82 7.68 1.70
N GLY A 11 13.24 8.78 2.19
CA GLY A 11 13.02 8.99 3.63
C GLY A 11 14.14 9.71 4.38
N THR A 12 15.18 10.22 3.72
CA THR A 12 16.29 10.94 4.39
C THR A 12 15.77 12.06 5.30
N CYS A 13 16.14 11.98 6.59
CA CYS A 13 15.67 12.88 7.66
C CYS A 13 14.14 12.94 7.86
N ARG A 14 13.40 11.91 7.42
CA ARG A 14 11.95 11.78 7.61
C ARG A 14 11.63 10.65 8.58
N PRO A 15 10.54 10.71 9.34
CA PRO A 15 10.10 9.58 10.15
C PRO A 15 9.71 8.40 9.24
N THR A 16 9.76 7.18 9.78
CA THR A 16 9.30 5.96 9.09
C THR A 16 7.88 6.08 8.56
N THR A 17 7.03 6.87 9.21
CA THR A 17 5.62 7.10 8.85
C THR A 17 5.42 7.91 7.59
N ASP A 18 6.45 8.60 7.08
CA ASP A 18 6.41 9.31 5.79
C ASP A 18 6.67 8.35 4.61
N LEU A 19 7.33 7.21 4.85
CA LEU A 19 7.74 6.27 3.82
C LEU A 19 6.60 5.75 2.93
N PRO A 20 5.38 5.45 3.42
CA PRO A 20 4.29 4.99 2.54
C PRO A 20 4.02 5.95 1.38
N LEU A 21 3.93 7.26 1.64
CA LEU A 21 3.63 8.25 0.61
C LEU A 21 4.84 8.54 -0.28
N LEU A 22 6.06 8.52 0.28
CA LEU A 22 7.28 8.69 -0.51
C LEU A 22 7.51 7.52 -1.46
N LEU A 23 7.25 6.28 -1.02
CA LEU A 23 7.29 5.10 -1.87
C LEU A 23 6.16 5.09 -2.89
N ALA A 24 4.98 5.61 -2.54
CA ALA A 24 3.91 5.84 -3.50
C ALA A 24 4.31 6.85 -4.60
N ASP A 25 5.02 7.92 -4.24
CA ASP A 25 5.55 8.88 -5.22
C ASP A 25 6.55 8.20 -6.17
N LEU A 26 7.48 7.39 -5.63
CA LEU A 26 8.41 6.61 -6.45
C LEU A 26 7.67 5.61 -7.36
N HIS A 27 6.67 4.90 -6.84
CA HIS A 27 5.85 3.97 -7.62
C HIS A 27 5.20 4.63 -8.85
N LEU A 28 4.73 5.87 -8.69
CA LEU A 28 4.06 6.64 -9.75
C LEU A 28 5.04 7.24 -10.76
N ALA A 29 6.30 7.40 -10.38
CA ALA A 29 7.36 7.87 -11.27
C ALA A 29 7.95 6.75 -12.15
N LEU A 30 7.62 5.48 -11.87
CA LEU A 30 8.17 4.30 -12.53
C LEU A 30 7.11 3.54 -13.34
N LEU A 31 7.56 2.77 -14.33
CA LEU A 31 6.70 1.89 -15.14
C LEU A 31 6.65 0.47 -14.54
N PRO A 32 5.51 -0.25 -14.66
CA PRO A 32 5.48 -1.66 -14.33
C PRO A 32 6.55 -2.45 -15.09
N GLY A 33 7.36 -3.23 -14.36
CA GLY A 33 8.48 -4.00 -14.89
C GLY A 33 9.85 -3.36 -14.63
N ASP A 34 9.91 -2.10 -14.21
CA ASP A 34 11.17 -1.45 -13.88
C ASP A 34 11.86 -2.14 -12.70
N GLU A 35 13.10 -2.57 -12.91
CA GLU A 35 14.02 -3.02 -11.87
C GLU A 35 14.73 -1.80 -11.27
N VAL A 36 14.63 -1.64 -9.95
CA VAL A 36 15.16 -0.47 -9.25
C VAL A 36 15.95 -0.86 -8.01
N ARG A 37 16.92 -0.01 -7.67
CA ARG A 37 17.58 -0.03 -6.37
C ARG A 37 17.01 1.08 -5.49
N ILE A 38 16.57 0.74 -4.29
CA ILE A 38 15.97 1.66 -3.33
C ILE A 38 16.81 1.63 -2.06
N ARG A 39 17.19 2.80 -1.55
CA ARG A 39 17.77 2.97 -0.22
C ARG A 39 16.75 3.67 0.67
N LEU A 40 16.21 2.94 1.63
CA LEU A 40 15.36 3.49 2.69
C LEU A 40 16.26 4.03 3.80
N ASP A 41 16.15 5.32 4.07
CA ASP A 41 16.96 6.04 5.05
C ASP A 41 16.09 6.93 5.97
N PRO A 42 15.06 6.37 6.64
CA PRO A 42 14.27 7.13 7.60
C PRO A 42 15.08 7.42 8.86
N VAL A 43 14.62 8.37 9.66
CA VAL A 43 14.95 8.43 11.09
C VAL A 43 14.31 7.19 11.75
N PRO A 44 15.10 6.20 12.21
CA PRO A 44 14.56 4.94 12.67
C PRO A 44 13.84 5.11 14.01
N ASP A 45 12.67 4.48 14.13
CA ASP A 45 11.97 4.31 15.40
C ASP A 45 12.14 2.87 15.93
N ALA A 46 11.59 2.59 17.12
CA ALA A 46 11.69 1.27 17.75
C ALA A 46 11.02 0.13 16.94
N GLY A 47 10.12 0.47 16.01
CA GLY A 47 9.43 -0.48 15.13
C GLY A 47 10.08 -0.63 13.75
N TRP A 48 11.22 0.04 13.50
CA TRP A 48 11.95 -0.05 12.24
C TRP A 48 12.74 -1.37 12.15
N THR A 49 12.34 -2.22 11.20
CA THR A 49 12.90 -3.56 10.98
C THR A 49 12.93 -3.88 9.49
N LEU A 50 13.65 -4.92 9.07
CA LEU A 50 13.58 -5.40 7.68
C LEU A 50 12.16 -5.83 7.30
N GLN A 51 11.39 -6.41 8.24
CA GLN A 51 10.00 -6.75 7.99
C GLN A 51 9.13 -5.50 7.75
N ARG A 52 9.36 -4.43 8.52
CA ARG A 52 8.67 -3.15 8.29
C ARG A 52 9.02 -2.57 6.92
N ALA A 53 10.31 -2.60 6.54
CA ALA A 53 10.75 -2.17 5.23
C ALA A 53 10.10 -2.98 4.09
N ASP A 54 10.10 -4.31 4.20
CA ASP A 54 9.44 -5.23 3.26
C ASP A 54 7.93 -4.94 3.12
N ASP A 55 7.22 -4.81 4.25
CA ASP A 55 5.78 -4.53 4.26
C ASP A 55 5.43 -3.22 3.54
N LEU A 56 6.29 -2.19 3.68
CA LEU A 56 6.13 -0.88 3.04
C LEU A 56 6.43 -0.92 1.53
N LEU A 57 7.46 -1.67 1.12
CA LEU A 57 7.80 -1.88 -0.29
C LEU A 57 6.66 -2.63 -1.00
N VAL A 58 6.19 -3.71 -0.40
CA VAL A 58 5.03 -4.47 -0.89
C VAL A 58 3.80 -3.56 -0.96
N GLY A 59 3.51 -2.82 0.12
CA GLY A 59 2.44 -1.84 0.17
C GLY A 59 2.51 -0.79 -0.95
N ALA A 60 3.71 -0.36 -1.33
CA ALA A 60 3.91 0.56 -2.44
C ALA A 60 3.93 -0.11 -3.83
N GLY A 61 3.72 -1.43 -3.93
CA GLY A 61 3.67 -2.14 -5.21
C GLY A 61 5.05 -2.48 -5.79
N PHE A 62 6.03 -2.72 -4.93
CA PHE A 62 7.32 -3.31 -5.29
C PHE A 62 7.38 -4.76 -4.84
N VAL A 63 8.09 -5.59 -5.60
CA VAL A 63 8.46 -6.95 -5.23
C VAL A 63 9.96 -6.95 -4.95
N PRO A 64 10.39 -7.03 -3.68
CA PRO A 64 11.81 -7.10 -3.34
C PRO A 64 12.43 -8.41 -3.79
N ASP A 65 13.51 -8.32 -4.56
CA ASP A 65 14.37 -9.45 -4.94
C ASP A 65 15.44 -9.68 -3.86
N THR A 66 15.95 -8.59 -3.29
CA THR A 66 16.86 -8.59 -2.15
C THR A 66 16.52 -7.44 -1.21
N ILE A 67 16.71 -7.67 0.10
CA ILE A 67 16.52 -6.67 1.14
C ILE A 67 17.55 -6.90 2.24
N SER A 68 18.32 -5.88 2.60
CA SER A 68 19.37 -5.99 3.63
C SER A 68 19.66 -4.66 4.31
N TRP A 69 20.21 -4.73 5.51
CA TRP A 69 20.76 -3.56 6.18
C TRP A 69 22.05 -3.10 5.48
N CYS A 70 22.18 -1.80 5.24
CA CYS A 70 23.47 -1.19 4.89
C CYS A 70 24.30 -0.92 6.15
N ASP A 71 23.63 -0.46 7.21
CA ASP A 71 24.18 -0.09 8.51
C ASP A 71 23.05 0.04 9.55
N THR A 72 23.30 0.73 10.66
CA THR A 72 22.29 1.00 11.69
C THR A 72 21.24 1.99 11.18
N GLY A 73 20.14 1.46 10.64
CA GLY A 73 18.94 2.23 10.31
C GLY A 73 18.64 2.34 8.82
N ARG A 74 19.60 2.07 7.93
CA ARG A 74 19.40 2.12 6.48
C ARG A 74 19.21 0.75 5.85
N VAL A 75 18.24 0.63 4.96
CA VAL A 75 17.91 -0.60 4.23
C VAL A 75 18.15 -0.37 2.74
N GLU A 76 18.86 -1.29 2.09
CA GLU A 76 19.02 -1.31 0.64
C GLU A 76 18.25 -2.49 0.05
N VAL A 77 17.63 -2.22 -1.09
CA VAL A 77 16.65 -3.10 -1.72
C VAL A 77 16.92 -3.10 -3.21
N ALA A 78 17.03 -4.28 -3.81
CA ALA A 78 16.76 -4.44 -5.24
C ALA A 78 15.33 -4.96 -5.38
N ALA A 79 14.51 -4.30 -6.19
CA ALA A 79 13.10 -4.64 -6.34
C ALA A 79 12.59 -4.37 -7.75
N THR A 80 11.52 -5.07 -8.11
CA THR A 80 10.77 -4.82 -9.35
C THR A 80 9.46 -4.10 -9.05
N ARG A 81 9.16 -3.02 -9.77
CA ARG A 81 7.87 -2.32 -9.67
C ARG A 81 6.80 -3.11 -10.41
N ILE A 82 5.77 -3.61 -9.71
CA ILE A 82 4.67 -4.37 -10.35
C ILE A 82 3.49 -3.47 -10.69
N ARG A 83 2.61 -3.92 -11.61
CA ARG A 83 1.32 -3.25 -11.83
C ARG A 83 0.46 -3.36 -10.58
N SER A 84 0.28 -2.25 -9.90
CA SER A 84 -0.37 -2.14 -8.58
C SER A 84 -0.96 -0.74 -8.42
N LEU A 85 -1.63 -0.51 -7.30
CA LEU A 85 -1.99 0.79 -6.75
C LEU A 85 -1.22 0.90 -5.44
N PRO A 86 -0.43 1.95 -5.16
CA PRO A 86 0.35 2.05 -3.91
C PRO A 86 -0.54 2.46 -2.73
N ASP A 87 -0.08 2.14 -1.51
CA ASP A 87 -0.81 2.49 -0.27
C ASP A 87 -0.92 4.01 -0.12
N THR A 88 -2.10 4.47 0.32
CA THR A 88 -2.31 5.87 0.71
C THR A 88 -2.65 5.88 2.20
N VAL A 89 -1.62 5.84 3.05
CA VAL A 89 -1.75 5.71 4.50
C VAL A 89 -0.78 6.64 5.22
N ALA A 90 -1.13 7.01 6.45
CA ALA A 90 -0.35 7.84 7.36
C ALA A 90 -0.80 7.54 8.81
N PRO A 91 -0.17 8.11 9.85
CA PRO A 91 -0.67 8.02 11.22
C PRO A 91 -2.04 8.69 11.43
N ASP A 92 -2.65 8.44 12.59
CA ASP A 92 -3.91 9.07 13.05
C ASP A 92 -5.11 8.84 12.12
N LEU A 93 -5.18 7.67 11.48
CA LEU A 93 -6.29 7.32 10.59
C LEU A 93 -7.61 7.27 11.37
N ARG A 94 -8.62 7.99 10.87
CA ARG A 94 -10.01 7.81 11.31
C ARG A 94 -10.57 6.50 10.77
N LEU A 95 -10.20 6.14 9.54
CA LEU A 95 -10.66 4.93 8.87
C LEU A 95 -9.56 4.43 7.93
N LEU A 96 -9.22 3.15 8.04
CA LEU A 96 -8.45 2.44 7.03
C LEU A 96 -9.39 1.57 6.20
N VAL A 97 -9.47 1.84 4.90
CA VAL A 97 -10.20 1.01 3.94
C VAL A 97 -9.25 -0.03 3.37
N VAL A 98 -9.66 -1.30 3.44
CA VAL A 98 -8.88 -2.44 2.94
C VAL A 98 -9.67 -3.12 1.82
N GLY A 99 -9.22 -2.96 0.58
CA GLY A 99 -9.76 -3.71 -0.55
C GLY A 99 -9.11 -5.09 -0.71
N LEU A 100 -9.56 -5.84 -1.71
CA LEU A 100 -9.02 -7.16 -2.02
C LEU A 100 -7.71 -7.05 -2.79
N ASN A 101 -7.77 -6.45 -3.98
CA ASN A 101 -6.64 -6.18 -4.85
C ASN A 101 -6.99 -5.13 -5.91
N PRO A 102 -6.00 -4.43 -6.50
CA PRO A 102 -6.26 -3.41 -7.50
C PRO A 102 -6.89 -3.98 -8.78
N SER A 103 -7.92 -3.28 -9.28
CA SER A 103 -8.39 -3.49 -10.65
C SER A 103 -7.45 -2.82 -11.67
N PRO A 104 -7.46 -3.22 -12.96
CA PRO A 104 -6.69 -2.57 -14.02
C PRO A 104 -6.88 -1.05 -14.03
N SER A 105 -8.15 -0.61 -13.94
CA SER A 105 -8.47 0.82 -13.93
C SER A 105 -7.91 1.54 -12.72
N SER A 106 -7.86 0.90 -11.54
CA SER A 106 -7.34 1.53 -10.33
C SER A 106 -5.83 1.63 -10.34
N ALA A 107 -5.15 0.59 -10.83
CA ALA A 107 -3.70 0.59 -11.00
C ALA A 107 -3.25 1.67 -12.00
N ASP A 108 -3.96 1.80 -13.13
CA ASP A 108 -3.56 2.71 -14.20
C ASP A 108 -3.88 4.19 -13.89
N THR A 109 -4.87 4.46 -13.04
CA THR A 109 -5.26 5.83 -12.66
C THR A 109 -4.70 6.28 -11.33
N ALA A 110 -4.03 5.38 -10.59
CA ALA A 110 -3.62 5.59 -9.21
C ALA A 110 -4.78 5.94 -8.25
N VAL A 111 -6.00 5.54 -8.59
CA VAL A 111 -7.21 5.80 -7.79
C VAL A 111 -7.95 4.48 -7.52
N GLY A 112 -8.01 4.09 -6.24
CA GLY A 112 -8.85 2.99 -5.78
C GLY A 112 -10.32 3.23 -6.13
N TYR A 113 -11.05 2.18 -6.50
CA TYR A 113 -12.49 2.26 -6.78
C TYR A 113 -12.90 3.24 -7.90
N HIS A 114 -12.00 3.49 -8.86
CA HIS A 114 -12.14 4.54 -9.88
C HIS A 114 -13.34 4.38 -10.85
N ARG A 115 -13.68 3.14 -11.24
CA ARG A 115 -14.64 2.90 -12.34
C ARG A 115 -16.03 3.49 -12.06
N GLY A 116 -16.60 4.12 -13.09
CA GLY A 116 -18.01 4.53 -13.08
C GLY A 116 -18.92 3.34 -12.80
N GLY A 117 -19.74 3.45 -11.75
CA GLY A 117 -20.59 2.37 -11.23
C GLY A 117 -20.10 1.76 -9.91
N ASN A 118 -18.84 1.97 -9.52
CA ASN A 118 -18.40 1.65 -8.16
C ASN A 118 -19.03 2.66 -7.17
N ARG A 119 -19.62 2.16 -6.08
CA ARG A 119 -20.34 2.98 -5.09
C ARG A 119 -19.46 3.55 -3.97
N PHE A 120 -18.18 3.20 -3.92
CA PHE A 120 -17.27 3.62 -2.85
C PHE A 120 -17.21 5.14 -2.71
N TRP A 121 -16.78 5.84 -3.77
CA TRP A 121 -16.60 7.29 -3.71
C TRP A 121 -17.90 8.07 -3.42
N PRO A 122 -19.04 7.78 -4.09
CA PRO A 122 -20.32 8.36 -3.70
C PRO A 122 -20.67 8.13 -2.22
N ALA A 123 -20.46 6.92 -1.71
CA ALA A 123 -20.79 6.58 -0.32
C ALA A 123 -19.88 7.31 0.69
N VAL A 124 -18.57 7.42 0.44
CA VAL A 124 -17.67 8.14 1.35
C VAL A 124 -17.89 9.66 1.32
N LEU A 125 -18.30 10.21 0.17
CA LEU A 125 -18.70 11.62 0.06
C LEU A 125 -19.98 11.89 0.87
N GLU A 126 -21.01 11.06 0.68
CA GLU A 126 -22.28 11.17 1.40
C GLU A 126 -22.09 11.00 2.92
N ALA A 127 -21.21 10.09 3.33
CA ALA A 127 -20.89 9.87 4.75
C ALA A 127 -19.97 10.94 5.37
N GLY A 128 -19.51 11.93 4.61
CA GLY A 128 -18.54 12.93 5.09
C GLY A 128 -17.20 12.31 5.51
N LEU A 129 -16.80 11.22 4.85
CA LEU A 129 -15.49 10.56 4.98
C LEU A 129 -14.48 11.05 3.93
N ALA A 130 -14.95 11.78 2.92
CA ALA A 130 -14.15 12.54 1.96
C ALA A 130 -14.95 13.78 1.52
N SER A 131 -14.27 14.78 0.96
CA SER A 131 -14.90 16.01 0.44
C SER A 131 -14.68 16.24 -1.05
N VAL A 132 -13.85 15.42 -1.70
CA VAL A 132 -13.61 15.47 -3.15
C VAL A 132 -13.62 14.06 -3.70
N ASP A 133 -14.32 13.88 -4.81
CA ASP A 133 -14.40 12.62 -5.52
C ASP A 133 -13.01 12.20 -6.03
N ARG A 134 -12.66 10.93 -5.82
CA ARG A 134 -11.47 10.30 -6.41
C ARG A 134 -10.13 10.96 -6.11
N GLU A 135 -10.01 11.62 -4.96
CA GLU A 135 -8.78 12.28 -4.50
C GLU A 135 -8.23 11.61 -3.21
N PRO A 136 -7.60 10.43 -3.31
CA PRO A 136 -7.20 9.64 -2.13
C PRO A 136 -6.22 10.38 -1.21
N ARG A 137 -5.27 11.14 -1.77
CA ARG A 137 -4.33 11.94 -0.96
C ARG A 137 -5.03 13.06 -0.19
N ARG A 138 -6.05 13.67 -0.79
CA ARG A 138 -6.87 14.68 -0.13
C ARG A 138 -7.75 14.05 0.95
N ALA A 139 -8.35 12.90 0.68
CA ALA A 139 -9.12 12.15 1.66
C ALA A 139 -8.26 11.73 2.87
N LEU A 140 -7.02 11.28 2.64
CA LEU A 140 -6.07 10.98 3.71
C LEU A 140 -5.72 12.24 4.52
N ARG A 141 -5.34 13.33 3.86
CA ARG A 141 -4.90 14.56 4.53
C ARG A 141 -6.01 15.23 5.33
N ASP A 142 -7.16 15.44 4.70
CA ASP A 142 -8.25 16.27 5.22
C ASP A 142 -9.22 15.47 6.09
N HIS A 143 -9.39 14.16 5.83
CA HIS A 143 -10.40 13.32 6.49
C HIS A 143 -9.83 12.11 7.23
N LYS A 144 -8.51 11.90 7.17
CA LYS A 144 -7.83 10.74 7.77
C LYS A 144 -8.37 9.40 7.25
N LEU A 145 -8.77 9.38 5.97
CA LEU A 145 -9.21 8.19 5.24
C LEU A 145 -8.03 7.56 4.51
N GLY A 146 -7.52 6.44 5.05
CA GLY A 146 -6.44 5.67 4.45
C GLY A 146 -6.97 4.55 3.55
N MET A 147 -6.17 4.14 2.58
CA MET A 147 -6.52 3.06 1.63
C MET A 147 -5.34 2.11 1.41
N THR A 148 -5.63 0.81 1.47
CA THR A 148 -4.72 -0.30 1.13
C THR A 148 -5.52 -1.46 0.54
N ASP A 149 -4.83 -2.49 0.03
CA ASP A 149 -5.42 -3.77 -0.38
C ASP A 149 -4.67 -4.93 0.25
N LEU A 150 -5.35 -6.07 0.46
CA LEU A 150 -4.71 -7.30 0.90
C LEU A 150 -3.62 -7.75 -0.08
N VAL A 151 -3.95 -7.79 -1.36
CA VAL A 151 -3.04 -8.24 -2.43
C VAL A 151 -2.73 -7.07 -3.34
N ARG A 152 -1.43 -6.85 -3.62
CA ARG A 152 -0.96 -5.66 -4.34
C ARG A 152 -0.91 -5.86 -5.85
N ARG A 153 -0.85 -7.11 -6.30
CA ARG A 153 -0.87 -7.44 -7.73
C ARG A 153 -2.24 -7.12 -8.34
N THR A 154 -2.23 -6.40 -9.45
CA THR A 154 -3.43 -6.10 -10.23
C THR A 154 -3.95 -7.35 -10.93
N THR A 155 -5.26 -7.63 -10.83
CA THR A 155 -5.95 -8.69 -11.59
C THR A 155 -7.23 -8.15 -12.22
N SER A 156 -7.68 -8.75 -13.32
CA SER A 156 -8.94 -8.36 -13.95
C SER A 156 -10.15 -8.80 -13.12
N ARG A 157 -10.01 -9.93 -12.41
CA ARG A 157 -11.02 -10.52 -11.55
C ARG A 157 -10.42 -10.96 -10.20
N ALA A 158 -11.19 -10.79 -9.13
CA ALA A 158 -10.74 -11.11 -7.78
C ALA A 158 -10.57 -12.63 -7.53
N ASP A 159 -11.18 -13.49 -8.34
CA ASP A 159 -11.03 -14.96 -8.29
C ASP A 159 -9.69 -15.45 -8.88
N GLU A 160 -8.92 -14.58 -9.52
CA GLU A 160 -7.54 -14.84 -9.96
C GLU A 160 -6.51 -14.75 -8.81
N VAL A 161 -6.94 -14.28 -7.63
CA VAL A 161 -6.07 -14.14 -6.46
C VAL A 161 -6.13 -15.43 -5.64
N ALA A 162 -4.98 -16.04 -5.41
CA ALA A 162 -4.91 -17.29 -4.67
C ALA A 162 -5.18 -17.08 -3.17
N PRO A 163 -5.78 -18.07 -2.46
CA PRO A 163 -5.99 -18.00 -1.02
C PRO A 163 -4.71 -17.74 -0.21
N ALA A 164 -3.55 -18.20 -0.70
CA ALA A 164 -2.26 -17.95 -0.06
C ALA A 164 -1.81 -16.48 -0.18
N GLU A 165 -2.14 -15.80 -1.30
CA GLU A 165 -1.87 -14.38 -1.47
C GLU A 165 -2.70 -13.56 -0.47
N TYR A 166 -3.99 -13.90 -0.30
CA TYR A 166 -4.83 -13.24 0.70
C TYR A 166 -4.32 -13.42 2.13
N ARG A 167 -3.83 -14.62 2.50
CA ARG A 167 -3.28 -14.87 3.86
C ARG A 167 -2.06 -14.00 4.15
N ARG A 168 -1.08 -13.98 3.23
CA ARG A 168 0.11 -13.11 3.35
C ARG A 168 -0.27 -11.63 3.38
N GLY A 169 -1.24 -11.25 2.56
CA GLY A 169 -1.80 -9.90 2.53
C GLY A 169 -2.45 -9.48 3.85
N ALA A 170 -3.22 -10.37 4.47
CA ALA A 170 -3.85 -10.15 5.77
C ALA A 170 -2.81 -9.95 6.87
N GLU A 171 -1.77 -10.80 6.93
CA GLU A 171 -0.67 -10.67 7.89
C GLU A 171 0.06 -9.32 7.76
N ARG A 172 0.32 -8.86 6.52
CA ARG A 172 0.90 -7.54 6.24
C ARG A 172 -0.01 -6.40 6.74
N VAL A 173 -1.31 -6.49 6.43
CA VAL A 173 -2.29 -5.47 6.85
C VAL A 173 -2.45 -5.46 8.37
N GLU A 174 -2.41 -6.61 9.05
CA GLU A 174 -2.39 -6.69 10.52
C GLU A 174 -1.20 -5.92 11.11
N ARG A 175 0.01 -6.13 10.56
CA ARG A 175 1.20 -5.38 11.00
C ARG A 175 1.13 -3.89 10.67
N LEU A 176 0.45 -3.51 9.59
CA LEU A 176 0.19 -2.11 9.24
C LEU A 176 -0.78 -1.46 10.24
N VAL A 177 -1.87 -2.16 10.59
CA VAL A 177 -2.87 -1.72 11.57
C VAL A 177 -2.25 -1.60 12.96
N ALA A 178 -1.46 -2.59 13.39
CA ALA A 178 -0.75 -2.57 14.67
C ALA A 178 0.30 -1.44 14.76
N TRP A 179 0.77 -0.92 13.64
CA TRP A 179 1.71 0.21 13.62
C TRP A 179 1.01 1.56 13.53
N LEU A 180 0.04 1.71 12.62
CA LEU A 180 -0.63 2.99 12.37
C LEU A 180 -1.83 3.26 13.29
N HIS A 181 -2.30 2.25 14.03
CA HIS A 181 -3.39 2.35 15.00
C HIS A 181 -4.64 3.11 14.47
N PRO A 182 -5.21 2.72 13.31
CA PRO A 182 -6.42 3.36 12.81
C PRO A 182 -7.58 3.19 13.80
N ARG A 183 -8.44 4.21 13.92
CA ARG A 183 -9.62 4.16 14.80
C ARG A 183 -10.63 3.10 14.37
N ALA A 184 -10.68 2.79 13.07
CA ALA A 184 -11.51 1.75 12.50
C ALA A 184 -10.88 1.20 11.22
N VAL A 185 -11.15 -0.08 10.94
CA VAL A 185 -10.77 -0.75 9.70
C VAL A 185 -12.05 -1.23 8.99
N CYS A 186 -12.19 -0.92 7.71
CA CYS A 186 -13.31 -1.32 6.88
C CYS A 186 -12.82 -2.16 5.70
N PHE A 187 -13.26 -3.42 5.64
CA PHE A 187 -12.94 -4.31 4.54
C PHE A 187 -13.99 -4.18 3.44
N ILE A 188 -13.54 -3.96 2.20
CA ILE A 188 -14.40 -3.84 1.03
C ILE A 188 -14.27 -5.11 0.18
N GLY A 189 -15.33 -5.89 0.15
CA GLY A 189 -15.42 -7.16 -0.59
C GLY A 189 -15.40 -8.37 0.34
N LEU A 190 -16.56 -8.99 0.55
CA LEU A 190 -16.72 -10.12 1.47
C LEU A 190 -16.01 -11.40 0.99
N GLY A 191 -15.77 -11.57 -0.32
CA GLY A 191 -15.20 -12.82 -0.86
C GLY A 191 -13.81 -13.14 -0.31
N GLY A 192 -12.87 -12.19 -0.37
CA GLY A 192 -11.52 -12.40 0.17
C GLY A 192 -11.52 -12.44 1.70
N TRP A 193 -12.31 -11.59 2.36
CA TRP A 193 -12.45 -11.62 3.82
C TRP A 193 -12.97 -12.96 4.35
N ARG A 194 -13.99 -13.53 3.71
CA ARG A 194 -14.53 -14.86 4.04
C ARG A 194 -13.51 -15.98 3.84
N THR A 195 -12.56 -15.79 2.95
CA THR A 195 -11.53 -16.79 2.67
C THR A 195 -10.47 -16.84 3.75
N VAL A 196 -10.17 -15.71 4.40
CA VAL A 196 -8.98 -15.59 5.27
C VAL A 196 -9.24 -15.17 6.70
N VAL A 197 -10.39 -14.57 7.01
CA VAL A 197 -10.68 -14.08 8.36
C VAL A 197 -11.99 -14.63 8.92
N ASP A 198 -13.12 -14.36 8.25
CA ASP A 198 -14.43 -14.82 8.74
C ASP A 198 -15.31 -15.35 7.63
N ARG A 199 -15.35 -16.68 7.52
CA ARG A 199 -16.15 -17.43 6.53
C ARG A 199 -17.64 -17.09 6.55
N HIS A 200 -18.15 -16.52 7.63
CA HIS A 200 -19.57 -16.23 7.84
C HIS A 200 -19.92 -14.75 7.78
N ALA A 201 -18.96 -13.86 7.50
CA ALA A 201 -19.19 -12.41 7.44
C ALA A 201 -20.34 -12.07 6.48
N VAL A 202 -21.22 -11.13 6.85
CA VAL A 202 -22.45 -10.78 6.09
C VAL A 202 -22.35 -9.39 5.49
#